data_AF-A0AAX0YR78-F1
#
_entry.id   AF-A0AAX0YR78-F1
#
_cell.length_a   1.000
_cell.length_b   1.000
_cell.length_c   1.000
_cell.angle_alpha   90.00
_cell.angle_beta   90.00
_cell.angle_gamma   90.00
#
_symmetry.space_group_name_H-M   'P 1'
#
loop_
_entity.id
_entity.type
_entity.pdbx_description
1 polymer ?
#
loop_
_entity_poly.entity_id
_entity_poly.type
_entity_poly.pdbx_seq_one_letter_code
_entity_poly.pdbx_strand_id
1 'polypeptide(L)'
;EYDTPTRHYAHVDCPGHADYVKNMITGAAQMDGGILVVAATDGPMPQTREHILLGRQVGIPYIIVFMNKCDMVDDEELLELVEMEVRELLSEYDFPGDDCPVIMGSALGALNGEEQWEAKIVELAEALDTYIPEPERAIDLPFILPIEDVFSIQGRGTVVTGRIEQGIVKVG
;
A
#
# COMPACT_ATOMS: atom_id res chain seq x y z
N GLU A 1 12.17 -1.40 -2.72
CA GLU A 1 11.79 -2.66 -3.40
C GLU A 1 12.09 -3.82 -2.48
N TYR A 2 11.31 -4.89 -2.56
CA TYR A 2 11.49 -6.13 -1.81
C TYR A 2 10.84 -7.29 -2.56
N ASP A 3 11.17 -8.51 -2.17
CA ASP A 3 10.74 -9.73 -2.82
C ASP A 3 10.07 -10.67 -1.82
N THR A 4 8.99 -11.30 -2.26
CA THR A 4 8.50 -12.57 -1.69
C THR A 4 8.99 -13.72 -2.59
N PRO A 5 8.83 -14.99 -2.19
CA PRO A 5 9.20 -16.11 -3.07
C PRO A 5 8.49 -16.10 -4.43
N THR A 6 7.34 -15.43 -4.53
CA THR A 6 6.48 -15.43 -5.71
C THR A 6 6.45 -14.10 -6.46
N ARG A 7 6.74 -12.97 -5.81
CA ARG A 7 6.55 -11.65 -6.40
C ARG A 7 7.65 -10.67 -6.04
N HIS A 8 7.85 -9.70 -6.93
CA HIS A 8 8.71 -8.55 -6.72
C HIS A 8 7.83 -7.31 -6.53
N TYR A 9 8.10 -6.54 -5.47
CA TYR A 9 7.30 -5.39 -5.06
C TYR A 9 8.11 -4.09 -5.12
N ALA A 10 7.53 -3.10 -5.79
CA ALA A 10 7.88 -1.70 -5.63
C ALA A 10 6.91 -1.06 -4.63
N HIS A 11 7.44 -0.45 -3.57
CA HIS A 11 6.66 0.17 -2.51
C HIS A 11 6.93 1.67 -2.51
N VAL A 12 5.87 2.46 -2.55
CA VAL A 12 5.90 3.92 -2.45
C VAL A 12 5.19 4.31 -1.16
N ASP A 13 5.89 5.05 -0.29
CA ASP A 13 5.30 5.60 0.94
C ASP A 13 4.58 6.90 0.62
N CYS A 14 3.28 6.96 0.95
CA CYS A 14 2.42 8.11 0.69
C CYS A 14 2.12 8.84 2.01
N PRO A 15 2.67 10.06 2.22
CA PRO A 15 2.49 10.76 3.47
C PRO A 15 1.03 11.20 3.65
N GLY A 16 0.52 11.05 4.87
CA GLY A 16 -0.90 11.29 5.15
C GLY A 16 -1.34 12.72 5.42
N HIS A 17 -0.45 13.69 5.22
CA HIS A 17 -0.79 15.10 5.40
C HIS A 17 -1.40 15.66 4.11
N ALA A 18 -2.37 16.58 4.25
CA ALA A 18 -3.06 17.25 3.14
C ALA A 18 -2.10 17.87 2.09
N ASP A 19 -0.88 18.23 2.51
CA ASP A 19 0.15 18.81 1.63
C ASP A 19 0.79 17.80 0.67
N TYR A 20 0.69 16.49 0.96
CA TYR A 20 1.28 15.41 0.17
C TYR A 20 0.25 14.64 -0.68
N VAL A 21 -1.01 15.09 -0.67
CA VAL A 21 -2.07 14.58 -1.56
C VAL A 21 -1.64 14.66 -3.03
N LYS A 22 -0.80 15.64 -3.40
CA LYS A 22 -0.23 15.72 -4.76
C LYS A 22 0.63 14.52 -5.12
N ASN A 23 1.50 14.07 -4.20
CA ASN A 23 2.35 12.91 -4.41
C ASN A 23 1.54 11.62 -4.46
N MET A 24 0.48 11.55 -3.64
CA MET A 24 -0.49 10.47 -3.70
C MET A 24 -1.24 10.47 -5.04
N ILE A 25 -1.73 11.59 -5.57
CA ILE A 25 -2.44 11.63 -6.85
C ILE A 25 -1.55 11.18 -8.01
N THR A 26 -0.27 11.60 -8.05
CA THR A 26 0.65 11.20 -9.12
C THR A 26 1.14 9.76 -9.00
N GLY A 27 1.34 9.24 -7.78
CA GLY A 27 1.83 7.87 -7.54
C GLY A 27 0.75 6.80 -7.41
N ALA A 28 -0.43 7.15 -6.92
CA ALA A 28 -1.52 6.20 -6.65
C ALA A 28 -2.30 5.80 -7.90
N ALA A 29 -2.23 6.58 -8.98
CA ALA A 29 -2.83 6.21 -10.27
C ALA A 29 -2.28 4.90 -10.84
N GLN A 30 -1.15 4.41 -10.32
CA GLN A 30 -0.48 3.20 -10.75
C GLN A 30 -0.34 2.17 -9.62
N MET A 31 -1.03 2.32 -8.49
CA MET A 31 -0.95 1.33 -7.41
C MET A 31 -1.87 0.14 -7.70
N ASP A 32 -1.28 -1.05 -7.78
CA ASP A 32 -2.04 -2.30 -7.92
C ASP A 32 -2.77 -2.68 -6.61
N GLY A 33 -2.34 -2.10 -5.48
CA GLY A 33 -3.01 -2.16 -4.18
C GLY A 33 -2.32 -1.28 -3.14
N GLY A 34 -2.97 -1.07 -2.00
CA GLY A 34 -2.48 -0.22 -0.91
C GLY A 34 -2.45 -0.94 0.44
N ILE A 35 -1.51 -0.52 1.31
CA ILE A 35 -1.47 -0.94 2.71
C ILE A 35 -1.97 0.23 3.56
N LEU A 36 -3.14 0.07 4.18
CA LEU A 36 -3.70 1.04 5.11
C LEU A 36 -3.17 0.74 6.52
N VAL A 37 -2.33 1.63 7.04
CA VAL A 37 -1.79 1.51 8.39
C VAL A 37 -2.68 2.27 9.37
N VAL A 38 -3.20 1.58 10.38
CA VAL A 38 -4.01 2.16 11.46
C VAL A 38 -3.35 1.84 12.79
N ALA A 39 -3.18 2.81 13.67
CA ALA A 39 -2.68 2.55 15.01
C ALA A 39 -3.80 2.00 15.89
N ALA A 40 -3.61 0.82 16.48
CA ALA A 40 -4.56 0.20 17.40
C ALA A 40 -4.83 1.07 18.65
N THR A 41 -3.87 1.93 19.03
CA THR A 41 -4.03 2.87 20.16
C THR A 41 -4.98 4.02 19.88
N ASP A 42 -5.09 4.42 18.60
CA ASP A 42 -5.77 5.65 18.19
C ASP A 42 -7.07 5.37 17.42
N GLY A 43 -7.16 4.18 16.80
CA GLY A 43 -8.27 3.81 15.91
C GLY A 43 -8.28 4.61 14.59
N PRO A 44 -9.40 4.56 13.84
CA PRO A 44 -9.55 5.33 12.61
C PRO A 44 -9.57 6.84 12.89
N MET A 45 -8.67 7.57 12.26
CA MET A 45 -8.57 9.02 12.36
C MET A 45 -9.19 9.71 11.14
N PRO A 46 -9.46 11.03 11.18
CA PRO A 46 -9.93 11.78 10.01
C PRO A 46 -9.03 11.60 8.78
N GLN A 47 -7.72 11.47 8.98
CA GLN A 47 -6.75 11.18 7.91
C GLN A 47 -6.94 9.78 7.31
N THR A 48 -7.27 8.77 8.12
CA THR A 48 -7.58 7.41 7.65
C THR A 48 -8.74 7.43 6.67
N ARG A 49 -9.79 8.21 7.00
CA ARG A 49 -10.95 8.42 6.13
C ARG A 49 -10.57 9.10 4.81
N GLU A 50 -9.74 10.15 4.86
CA GLU A 50 -9.24 10.82 3.66
C GLU A 50 -8.43 9.89 2.76
N HIS A 51 -7.59 9.02 3.31
CA HIS A 51 -6.82 8.04 2.52
C HIS A 51 -7.68 7.04 1.80
N ILE A 52 -8.70 6.49 2.47
CA ILE A 52 -9.61 5.52 1.84
C ILE A 52 -10.38 6.21 0.71
N LEU A 53 -10.89 7.42 0.96
CA LEU A 53 -11.58 8.21 -0.06
C LEU A 53 -10.68 8.52 -1.26
N LEU A 54 -9.44 8.96 -1.02
CA LEU A 54 -8.49 9.27 -2.08
C LEU A 54 -8.08 8.01 -2.85
N GLY A 55 -7.81 6.90 -2.16
CA GLY A 55 -7.53 5.60 -2.77
C GLY A 55 -8.64 5.15 -3.71
N ARG A 56 -9.90 5.37 -3.31
CA ARG A 56 -11.06 5.11 -4.19
C ARG A 56 -11.10 6.04 -5.40
N GLN A 57 -10.83 7.33 -5.22
CA GLN A 57 -10.88 8.32 -6.32
C GLN A 57 -9.75 8.15 -7.34
N VAL A 58 -8.56 7.76 -6.90
CA VAL A 58 -7.41 7.51 -7.78
C VAL A 58 -7.43 6.09 -8.39
N GLY A 59 -8.35 5.24 -7.94
CA GLY A 59 -8.62 3.94 -8.54
C GLY A 59 -7.79 2.78 -7.97
N ILE A 60 -7.31 2.86 -6.72
CA ILE A 60 -6.68 1.73 -6.05
C ILE A 60 -7.71 0.60 -5.91
N PRO A 61 -7.46 -0.59 -6.49
CA PRO A 61 -8.47 -1.64 -6.55
C PRO A 61 -8.56 -2.46 -5.26
N TYR A 62 -7.44 -2.62 -4.54
CA TYR A 62 -7.34 -3.47 -3.35
C TYR A 62 -6.63 -2.73 -2.22
N ILE A 63 -7.14 -2.89 -0.99
CA ILE A 63 -6.51 -2.41 0.23
C ILE A 63 -6.34 -3.59 1.18
N ILE A 64 -5.19 -3.64 1.86
CA ILE A 64 -4.92 -4.51 3.01
C ILE A 64 -4.69 -3.61 4.22
N VAL A 65 -5.20 -4.00 5.39
CA VAL A 65 -5.02 -3.21 6.62
C VAL A 65 -3.91 -3.82 7.47
N PHE A 66 -3.03 -2.96 7.95
CA PHE A 66 -2.09 -3.31 9.02
C PHE A 66 -2.43 -2.49 10.28
N MET A 67 -3.01 -3.16 11.27
CA MET A 67 -3.25 -2.61 12.59
C MET A 67 -1.95 -2.64 13.39
N ASN A 68 -1.31 -1.47 13.49
CA ASN A 68 0.01 -1.30 14.09
C ASN A 68 -0.10 -0.92 15.58
N LYS A 69 1.02 -1.04 16.31
CA LYS A 69 1.13 -0.77 17.75
C LYS A 69 0.26 -1.69 18.62
N CYS A 70 -0.02 -2.91 18.18
CA CYS A 70 -0.75 -3.89 19.00
C CYS A 70 0.02 -4.30 20.27
N ASP A 71 1.34 -4.10 20.31
CA ASP A 71 2.17 -4.28 21.51
C ASP A 71 1.83 -3.30 22.65
N MET A 72 1.14 -2.21 22.34
CA MET A 72 0.75 -1.17 23.31
C MET A 72 -0.69 -1.36 23.82
N VAL A 73 -1.40 -2.37 23.35
CA VAL A 73 -2.82 -2.62 23.67
C VAL A 73 -2.97 -4.04 24.20
N ASP A 74 -3.24 -4.16 25.50
CA ASP A 74 -3.40 -5.44 26.19
C ASP A 74 -4.83 -5.99 26.14
N ASP A 75 -5.79 -5.19 25.68
CA ASP A 75 -7.23 -5.51 25.66
C ASP A 75 -7.68 -6.00 24.28
N GLU A 76 -8.02 -7.29 24.20
CA GLU A 76 -8.49 -7.95 22.98
C GLU A 76 -9.84 -7.37 22.50
N GLU A 77 -10.73 -6.97 23.41
CA GLU A 77 -12.02 -6.37 23.03
C GLU A 77 -11.82 -5.00 22.35
N LEU A 78 -10.79 -4.25 22.77
CA LEU A 78 -10.45 -2.98 22.14
C LEU A 78 -9.88 -3.18 20.73
N LEU A 79 -9.06 -4.21 20.52
CA LEU A 79 -8.52 -4.54 19.20
C LEU A 79 -9.63 -4.95 18.23
N GLU A 80 -10.56 -5.81 18.67
CA GLU A 80 -11.73 -6.21 17.88
C GLU A 80 -12.62 -5.02 17.54
N LEU A 81 -12.82 -4.10 18.49
CA LEU A 81 -13.59 -2.87 18.25
C LEU A 81 -12.94 -2.01 17.16
N VAL A 82 -11.62 -1.78 17.25
CA VAL A 82 -10.90 -0.99 16.25
C VAL A 82 -10.94 -1.66 14.87
N GLU A 83 -10.80 -2.99 14.82
CA GLU A 83 -10.94 -3.73 13.56
C GLU A 83 -12.32 -3.51 12.95
N MET A 84 -13.38 -3.64 13.74
CA MET A 84 -14.77 -3.43 13.28
C MET A 84 -14.95 -2.01 12.72
N GLU A 85 -14.46 -0.98 13.41
CA GLU A 85 -14.54 0.41 12.93
C GLU A 85 -13.78 0.62 11.61
N VAL A 86 -12.62 -0.03 11.43
CA VAL A 86 -11.87 0.04 10.17
C VAL A 86 -12.62 -0.65 9.03
N ARG A 87 -13.22 -1.82 9.29
CA ARG A 87 -14.01 -2.54 8.29
C ARG A 87 -15.25 -1.75 7.87
N GLU A 88 -15.96 -1.17 8.82
CA GLU A 88 -17.09 -0.28 8.54
C GLU A 88 -16.67 0.92 7.68
N LEU A 89 -15.53 1.53 8.00
CA LEU A 89 -15.00 2.66 7.24
C LEU A 89 -14.62 2.27 5.80
N LEU A 90 -14.02 1.09 5.59
CA LEU A 90 -13.74 0.58 4.24
C LEU A 90 -15.03 0.36 3.45
N SER A 91 -16.03 -0.26 4.07
CA SER A 91 -17.36 -0.50 3.47
C SER A 91 -18.09 0.81 3.14
N GLU A 92 -17.91 1.87 3.93
CA GLU A 92 -18.49 3.20 3.66
C GLU A 92 -18.02 3.79 2.30
N TYR A 93 -16.81 3.43 1.86
CA TYR A 93 -16.18 3.94 0.63
C TYR A 93 -16.04 2.88 -0.48
N ASP A 94 -16.94 1.90 -0.50
CA ASP A 94 -17.04 0.83 -1.51
C ASP A 94 -15.80 -0.09 -1.60
N PHE A 95 -15.02 -0.22 -0.53
CA PHE A 95 -14.06 -1.30 -0.38
C PHE A 95 -14.73 -2.51 0.30
N PRO A 96 -14.29 -3.75 0.03
CA PRO A 96 -14.85 -4.94 0.65
C PRO A 96 -14.35 -5.06 2.10
N GLY A 97 -14.94 -4.28 3.02
CA GLY A 97 -14.51 -4.21 4.41
C GLY A 97 -14.54 -5.56 5.14
N ASP A 98 -15.55 -6.39 4.86
CA ASP A 98 -15.69 -7.71 5.49
C ASP A 98 -14.65 -8.74 5.00
N ASP A 99 -14.28 -8.68 3.72
CA ASP A 99 -13.32 -9.62 3.10
C ASP A 99 -11.87 -9.11 3.15
N CYS A 100 -11.67 -7.85 3.56
CA CYS A 100 -10.36 -7.23 3.63
C CYS A 100 -9.46 -7.93 4.67
N PRO A 101 -8.22 -8.32 4.30
CA PRO A 101 -7.27 -8.82 5.28
C PRO A 101 -6.87 -7.72 6.26
N VAL A 102 -6.99 -8.01 7.55
CA VAL A 102 -6.55 -7.14 8.65
C VAL A 102 -5.48 -7.88 9.45
N ILE A 103 -4.26 -7.37 9.42
CA ILE A 103 -3.12 -7.96 10.12
C ILE A 103 -2.82 -7.11 11.35
N MET A 104 -2.95 -7.70 12.53
CA MET A 104 -2.60 -7.07 13.81
C MET A 104 -1.13 -7.33 14.14
N GLY A 105 -0.36 -6.28 14.38
CA GLY A 105 1.08 -6.40 14.61
C GLY A 105 1.74 -5.18 15.23
N SER A 106 3.06 -5.30 15.43
CA SER A 106 3.93 -4.22 15.85
C SER A 106 5.07 -4.06 14.85
N ALA A 107 5.05 -2.99 14.06
CA ALA A 107 6.16 -2.68 13.17
C ALA A 107 7.45 -2.37 13.94
N LEU A 108 7.34 -1.75 15.13
CA LEU A 108 8.50 -1.46 15.98
C LEU A 108 9.07 -2.74 16.60
N GLY A 109 8.21 -3.61 17.13
CA GLY A 109 8.64 -4.90 17.66
C GLY A 109 9.30 -5.77 16.59
N ALA A 110 8.73 -5.81 15.38
CA ALA A 110 9.33 -6.50 14.25
C ALA A 110 10.70 -5.92 13.89
N LEU A 111 10.84 -4.59 13.85
CA LEU A 111 12.12 -3.94 13.57
C LEU A 111 13.18 -4.20 14.65
N ASN A 112 12.75 -4.44 15.89
CA ASN A 112 13.63 -4.78 17.01
C ASN A 112 14.03 -6.28 17.03
N GLY A 113 13.53 -7.09 16.11
CA GLY A 113 13.87 -8.52 15.99
C GLY A 113 13.06 -9.43 16.91
N GLU A 114 11.86 -9.00 17.32
CA GLU A 114 10.95 -9.85 18.08
C GLU A 114 10.21 -10.82 17.14
N GLU A 115 10.53 -12.11 17.22
CA GLU A 115 10.05 -13.15 16.28
C GLU A 115 8.52 -13.15 16.08
N GLN A 116 7.75 -12.93 17.15
CA GLN A 116 6.28 -12.89 17.10
C GLN A 116 5.75 -11.74 16.23
N TRP A 117 6.47 -10.62 16.16
CA TRP A 117 6.09 -9.46 15.36
C TRP A 117 6.69 -9.52 13.96
N GLU A 118 7.88 -10.09 13.78
CA GLU A 118 8.41 -10.41 12.45
C GLU A 118 7.46 -11.34 11.68
N ALA A 119 6.88 -12.34 12.37
CA ALA A 119 5.88 -13.22 11.79
C ALA A 119 4.66 -12.46 11.23
N LYS A 120 4.26 -11.34 11.86
CA LYS A 120 3.16 -10.49 11.37
C LYS A 120 3.51 -9.70 10.11
N ILE A 121 4.77 -9.34 9.92
CA ILE A 121 5.24 -8.74 8.66
C ILE A 121 5.25 -9.77 7.53
N VAL A 122 5.61 -11.02 7.83
CA VAL A 122 5.52 -12.12 6.87
C VAL A 122 4.06 -12.40 6.50
N GLU A 123 3.16 -12.46 7.48
CA GLU A 123 1.71 -12.60 7.27
C GLU A 123 1.14 -11.47 6.38
N LEU A 124 1.58 -10.23 6.60
CA LEU A 124 1.23 -9.10 5.73
C LEU A 124 1.72 -9.31 4.29
N ALA A 125 2.95 -9.82 4.10
CA ALA A 125 3.49 -10.11 2.77
C ALA A 125 2.72 -11.24 2.08
N GLU A 126 2.34 -12.29 2.81
CA GLU A 126 1.50 -13.38 2.28
C GLU A 126 0.11 -12.88 1.88
N ALA A 127 -0.46 -11.95 2.66
CA ALA A 127 -1.72 -11.31 2.29
C ALA A 127 -1.57 -10.50 1.00
N LEU A 128 -0.45 -9.79 0.78
CA LEU A 128 -0.16 -9.10 -0.48
C LEU A 128 -0.05 -10.07 -1.66
N ASP A 129 0.55 -11.25 -1.45
CA ASP A 129 0.70 -12.27 -2.49
C ASP A 129 -0.64 -12.92 -2.88
N THR A 130 -1.55 -13.08 -1.91
CA THR A 130 -2.78 -13.87 -2.09
C THR A 130 -4.02 -13.02 -2.38
N TYR A 131 -4.14 -11.84 -1.76
CA TYR A 131 -5.33 -11.00 -1.87
C TYR A 131 -5.30 -10.08 -3.09
N ILE A 132 -4.12 -9.52 -3.42
CA ILE A 132 -3.96 -8.68 -4.60
C ILE A 132 -3.70 -9.61 -5.79
N PRO A 133 -4.55 -9.63 -6.83
CA PRO A 133 -4.30 -10.43 -8.03
C PRO A 133 -3.08 -9.91 -8.78
N GLU A 134 -2.43 -10.81 -9.53
CA GLU A 134 -1.35 -10.39 -10.41
C GLU A 134 -1.92 -9.44 -11.50
N PRO A 135 -1.37 -8.21 -11.64
CA PRO A 135 -1.91 -7.25 -12.59
C PRO A 135 -1.67 -7.72 -14.02
N GLU A 136 -2.71 -7.65 -14.87
CA GLU A 136 -2.57 -7.94 -16.29
C GLU A 136 -1.68 -6.87 -16.95
N ARG A 137 -0.52 -7.29 -17.45
CA ARG A 137 0.40 -6.39 -18.14
C ARG A 137 0.03 -6.31 -19.62
N ALA A 138 -0.23 -5.10 -20.10
CA ALA A 138 -0.55 -4.83 -21.50
C ALA A 138 0.70 -4.81 -22.42
N ILE A 139 1.47 -5.90 -22.42
CA ILE A 139 2.77 -5.98 -23.11
C ILE A 139 2.68 -5.98 -24.64
N ASP A 140 1.53 -6.38 -25.19
CA ASP A 140 1.30 -6.49 -26.64
C ASP A 140 0.82 -5.17 -27.28
N LEU A 141 0.56 -4.14 -26.47
CA LEU A 141 0.12 -2.84 -26.94
C LEU A 141 1.33 -1.92 -27.28
N PRO A 142 1.12 -0.81 -28.02
CA PRO A 142 2.19 0.16 -28.27
C PRO A 142 2.77 0.73 -26.99
N PHE A 143 4.08 0.98 -26.97
CA PHE A 143 4.78 1.49 -25.79
C PHE A 143 4.22 2.84 -25.31
N ILE A 144 3.82 2.90 -24.03
CA ILE A 144 3.50 4.13 -23.31
C ILE A 144 4.17 4.10 -21.93
N LEU A 145 4.88 5.18 -21.61
CA LEU A 145 5.44 5.46 -20.28
C LEU A 145 4.97 6.85 -19.85
N PRO A 146 4.04 6.94 -18.89
CA PRO A 146 3.75 8.19 -18.19
C PRO A 146 5.00 8.64 -17.42
N ILE A 147 5.46 9.87 -17.66
CA ILE A 147 6.66 10.40 -17.01
C ILE A 147 6.27 10.95 -15.62
N GLU A 148 6.90 10.40 -14.59
CA GLU A 148 6.77 10.84 -13.20
C GLU A 148 7.79 11.93 -12.85
N ASP A 149 9.05 11.74 -13.22
CA ASP A 149 10.14 12.68 -12.92
C ASP A 149 11.23 12.68 -14.00
N VAL A 150 12.06 13.73 -14.02
CA VAL A 150 13.14 13.94 -14.99
C VAL A 150 14.43 14.33 -14.28
N PHE A 151 15.45 13.50 -14.44
CA PHE A 151 16.79 13.72 -13.90
C PHE A 151 17.80 14.03 -15.01
N SER A 152 18.81 14.83 -14.66
CA SER A 152 20.00 15.02 -15.51
C SER A 152 21.20 14.38 -14.81
N ILE A 153 21.67 13.25 -15.34
CA ILE A 153 22.79 12.51 -14.76
C ILE A 153 24.06 12.85 -15.53
N GLN A 154 25.03 13.46 -14.82
CA GLN A 154 26.32 13.83 -15.41
C GLN A 154 27.01 12.61 -16.02
N GLY A 155 27.32 12.70 -17.32
CA GLY A 155 27.97 11.62 -18.06
C GLY A 155 27.04 10.52 -18.60
N ARG A 156 25.74 10.53 -18.27
CA ARG A 156 24.73 9.61 -18.85
C ARG A 156 23.65 10.31 -19.67
N GLY A 157 23.33 11.57 -19.35
CA GLY A 157 22.31 12.37 -20.04
C GLY A 157 21.01 12.49 -19.26
N THR A 158 19.92 12.79 -19.96
CA THR A 158 18.57 12.92 -19.39
C THR A 158 17.97 11.55 -19.12
N VAL A 159 17.44 11.36 -17.92
CA VAL A 159 16.74 10.15 -17.49
C VAL A 159 15.32 10.54 -17.11
N VAL A 160 14.34 9.87 -17.69
CA VAL A 160 12.93 9.99 -17.29
C VAL A 160 12.56 8.75 -16.48
N THR A 161 11.79 8.92 -15.41
CA THR A 161 11.30 7.83 -14.57
C THR A 161 9.79 7.70 -14.68
N GLY A 162 9.29 6.47 -14.54
CA GLY A 162 7.86 6.15 -14.51
C GLY A 162 7.64 4.65 -14.72
N ARG A 163 6.47 4.13 -14.30
CA ARG A 163 6.04 2.77 -14.66
C ARG A 163 5.61 2.72 -16.13
N ILE A 164 6.00 1.67 -16.84
CA ILE A 164 5.47 1.41 -18.19
C ILE A 164 4.01 1.03 -18.06
N GLU A 165 3.11 1.82 -18.66
CA GLU A 165 1.67 1.56 -18.66
C GLU A 165 1.34 0.43 -19.64
N GLN A 166 1.97 0.44 -20.81
CA GLN A 166 1.77 -0.60 -21.83
C GLN A 166 2.97 -0.72 -22.78
N GLY A 167 3.04 -1.87 -23.45
CA GLY A 167 4.08 -2.22 -24.40
C GLY A 167 5.43 -2.55 -23.78
N ILE A 168 6.45 -2.64 -24.65
CA ILE A 168 7.83 -2.99 -24.26
C ILE A 168 8.78 -1.99 -24.92
N VAL A 169 9.67 -1.39 -24.13
CA VAL A 169 10.81 -0.61 -24.63
C VAL A 169 12.07 -1.46 -24.67
N LYS A 170 12.87 -1.31 -25.73
CA LYS A 170 14.19 -1.94 -25.87
C LYS A 170 15.23 -0.84 -26.04
N VAL A 171 16.46 -1.14 -25.63
CA VAL A 171 17.58 -0.21 -25.84
C VAL A 171 17.96 -0.22 -27.33
N GLY A 172 18.03 0.96 -27.94
CA GLY A 172 18.37 1.16 -29.36
C GLY A 172 17.17 1.34 -30.27
#